data_AF-A0A958ZMD3-F1
#
_entry.id   AF-A0A958ZMD3-F1
#
_cell.length_a   1.000
_cell.length_b   1.000
_cell.length_c   1.000
_cell.angle_alpha   90.00
_cell.angle_beta   90.00
_cell.angle_gamma   90.00
#
_symmetry.space_group_name_H-M   'P 1'
#
loop_
_entity.id
_entity.type
_entity.pdbx_description
1 polymer ?
#
loop_
_entity_poly.entity_id
_entity_poly.type
_entity_poly.pdbx_seq_one_letter_code
_entity_poly.pdbx_strand_id
1 'polypeptide(L)'
;MTARKVEIMDTTLRDGEQTSGVSFSSSEKLTIAQLLLEELKVDRIEIASARVSEGEFQAVKNITSWAAKRGYINAIEVLTFVDSGVSIEWMLKAGAKVQNLLTKGSINHLTYQLKKTPNQHFKEI
;
A
#
# COMPACT_ATOMS: atom_id res chain seq x y z
N MET A 1 4.99 -21.28 27.41
CA MET A 1 5.12 -19.91 26.87
C MET A 1 4.64 -19.96 25.42
N THR A 2 3.64 -19.16 25.06
CA THR A 2 3.24 -19.02 23.64
C THR A 2 4.34 -18.25 22.92
N ALA A 3 4.83 -18.81 21.80
CA ALA A 3 5.81 -18.12 20.97
C ALA A 3 5.22 -16.79 20.46
N ARG A 4 6.01 -15.71 20.49
CA ARG A 4 5.59 -14.41 19.98
C ARG A 4 5.40 -14.50 18.46
N LYS A 5 4.21 -14.16 17.96
CA LYS A 5 3.97 -14.02 16.52
C LYS A 5 4.67 -12.75 16.02
N VAL A 6 5.47 -12.88 14.96
CA VAL A 6 6.10 -11.77 14.24
C VAL A 6 5.63 -11.89 12.79
N GLU A 7 5.23 -10.76 12.20
CA GLU A 7 4.82 -10.69 10.80
C GLU A 7 5.80 -9.82 10.01
N ILE A 8 6.01 -10.17 8.75
CA ILE A 8 6.83 -9.45 7.79
C ILE A 8 5.92 -8.79 6.76
N MET A 9 6.00 -7.47 6.67
CA MET A 9 5.36 -6.66 5.65
C MET A 9 6.45 -6.11 4.72
N ASP A 10 6.51 -6.61 3.49
CA ASP A 10 7.48 -6.15 2.49
C ASP A 10 6.93 -4.92 1.75
N THR A 11 7.76 -3.88 1.58
CA THR A 11 7.39 -2.63 0.90
C THR A 11 8.19 -2.39 -0.38
N THR A 12 8.89 -3.42 -0.90
CA THR A 12 9.76 -3.32 -2.08
C THR A 12 9.03 -2.73 -3.29
N LEU A 13 7.78 -3.14 -3.51
CA LEU A 13 6.98 -2.72 -4.65
C LEU A 13 6.50 -1.25 -4.56
N ARG A 14 6.32 -0.71 -3.35
CA ARG A 14 5.91 0.69 -3.13
C ARG A 14 7.10 1.61 -2.89
N ASP A 15 7.94 1.30 -1.91
CA ASP A 15 9.07 2.14 -1.49
C ASP A 15 10.28 1.96 -2.39
N GLY A 16 10.53 0.73 -2.86
CA GLY A 16 11.62 0.45 -3.79
C GLY A 16 11.47 1.24 -5.09
N GLU A 17 10.24 1.39 -5.60
CA GLU A 17 9.97 2.21 -6.78
C GLU A 17 10.15 3.72 -6.56
N GLN A 18 10.08 4.21 -5.31
CA GLN A 18 10.38 5.62 -5.01
C GLN A 18 11.89 5.92 -5.05
N THR A 19 12.73 4.89 -5.19
CA THR A 19 14.17 5.05 -5.31
C THR A 19 14.52 5.64 -6.69
N SER A 20 15.35 6.68 -6.70
CA SER A 20 15.79 7.34 -7.94
C SER A 20 16.40 6.33 -8.91
N GLY A 21 15.85 6.27 -10.13
CA GLY A 21 16.32 5.36 -11.19
C GLY A 21 15.70 3.96 -11.14
N VAL A 22 14.77 3.69 -10.22
CA VAL A 22 14.01 2.44 -10.16
C VAL A 22 12.60 2.68 -10.71
N SER A 23 12.13 1.78 -11.56
CA SER A 23 10.74 1.73 -12.03
C SER A 23 10.43 0.29 -12.41
N PHE A 24 9.24 -0.18 -12.04
CA PHE A 24 8.79 -1.52 -12.39
C PHE A 24 7.62 -1.43 -13.36
N SER A 25 7.72 -2.18 -14.45
CA SER A 25 6.57 -2.47 -15.30
C SER A 25 5.50 -3.26 -14.52
N SER A 26 4.24 -3.20 -14.97
CA SER A 26 3.16 -3.99 -14.36
C SER A 26 3.47 -5.48 -14.30
N SER A 27 4.18 -6.04 -15.28
CA SER A 27 4.59 -7.45 -15.32
C SER A 27 5.69 -7.76 -14.30
N GLU A 28 6.66 -6.86 -14.12
CA GLU A 28 7.71 -7.01 -13.11
C GLU A 28 7.10 -6.95 -11.71
N LYS A 29 6.18 -6.01 -11.45
CA LYS A 29 5.49 -5.93 -10.16
C LYS A 29 4.72 -7.20 -9.82
N LEU A 30 3.99 -7.76 -10.79
CA LEU A 30 3.26 -9.02 -10.59
C LEU A 30 4.21 -10.19 -10.30
N THR A 31 5.32 -10.28 -11.03
CA THR A 31 6.34 -11.32 -10.82
C THR A 31 6.95 -11.21 -9.43
N ILE A 32 7.32 -10.00 -9.00
CA ILE A 32 7.88 -9.77 -7.67
C ILE A 32 6.85 -10.09 -6.58
N ALA A 33 5.59 -9.69 -6.74
CA ALA A 33 4.52 -10.01 -5.79
C ALA A 33 4.33 -11.53 -5.63
N GLN A 34 4.39 -12.28 -6.74
CA GLN A 34 4.36 -13.75 -6.74
C GLN A 34 5.55 -14.33 -5.96
N LEU A 35 6.77 -13.88 -6.27
CA LEU A 35 7.97 -14.34 -5.58
C LEU A 35 7.94 -14.05 -4.08
N LEU A 36 7.49 -12.86 -3.67
CA LEU A 36 7.40 -12.49 -2.26
C LEU A 36 6.41 -13.39 -1.48
N LEU A 37 5.26 -13.70 -2.05
CA LEU A 37 4.19 -14.44 -1.36
C LEU A 37 4.28 -15.96 -1.50
N GLU A 38 4.65 -16.47 -2.67
CA GLU A 38 4.70 -17.92 -2.94
C GLU A 38 6.04 -18.54 -2.52
N GLU A 39 7.16 -17.86 -2.84
CA GLU A 39 8.51 -18.41 -2.64
C GLU A 39 9.12 -17.95 -1.30
N LEU A 40 9.20 -16.63 -1.09
CA LEU A 40 9.78 -16.06 0.13
C LEU A 40 8.84 -16.17 1.34
N LYS A 41 7.53 -16.23 1.08
CA LYS A 41 6.45 -16.41 2.07
C LYS A 41 6.41 -15.31 3.13
N VAL A 42 6.54 -14.05 2.70
CA VAL A 42 6.23 -12.91 3.59
C VAL A 42 4.74 -12.88 3.91
N ASP A 43 4.37 -12.35 5.07
CA ASP A 43 2.98 -12.34 5.50
C ASP A 43 2.13 -11.40 4.64
N ARG A 44 2.68 -10.21 4.31
CA ARG A 44 1.96 -9.11 3.65
C ARG A 44 2.90 -8.33 2.74
N ILE A 45 2.35 -7.73 1.68
CA ILE A 45 3.08 -6.86 0.75
C ILE A 45 2.32 -5.55 0.52
N GLU A 46 3.05 -4.43 0.58
CA GLU A 46 2.54 -3.12 0.19
C GLU A 46 3.00 -2.79 -1.23
N ILE A 47 2.05 -2.70 -2.15
CA ILE A 47 2.36 -2.78 -3.59
C ILE A 47 2.34 -1.45 -4.33
N ALA A 48 1.68 -0.44 -3.76
CA ALA A 48 1.46 0.85 -4.42
C ALA A 48 1.04 1.94 -3.44
N SER A 49 1.23 3.18 -3.86
CA SER A 49 0.50 4.33 -3.32
C SER A 49 -0.73 4.60 -4.18
N ALA A 50 -1.86 4.90 -3.55
CA ALA A 50 -3.07 5.27 -4.28
C ALA A 50 -2.85 6.55 -5.11
N ARG A 51 -3.57 6.66 -6.23
CA ARG A 51 -3.64 7.87 -7.07
C ARG A 51 -2.32 8.29 -7.75
N VAL A 52 -1.37 7.37 -7.95
CA VAL A 52 -0.09 7.67 -8.62
C VAL A 52 -0.25 7.84 -10.13
N SER A 53 -0.79 6.84 -10.83
CA SER A 53 -1.01 6.89 -12.28
C SER A 53 -2.00 5.83 -12.74
N GLU A 54 -2.44 5.91 -14.00
CA GLU A 54 -3.26 4.85 -14.62
C GLU A 54 -2.47 3.55 -14.79
N GLY A 55 -1.19 3.62 -15.13
CA GLY A 55 -0.32 2.45 -15.22
C GLY A 55 -0.21 1.71 -13.88
N GLU A 56 -0.09 2.49 -12.79
CA GLU A 56 -0.08 1.95 -11.42
C GLU A 56 -1.42 1.31 -11.05
N PHE A 57 -2.52 1.94 -11.43
CA PHE A 57 -3.86 1.41 -11.21
C PHE A 57 -4.04 0.04 -11.88
N GLN A 58 -3.58 -0.10 -13.13
CA GLN A 58 -3.63 -1.39 -13.83
C GLN A 58 -2.68 -2.43 -13.20
N ALA A 59 -1.49 -2.02 -12.74
CA ALA A 59 -0.57 -2.92 -12.04
C ALA A 59 -1.19 -3.49 -10.76
N VAL A 60 -1.79 -2.62 -9.93
CA VAL A 60 -2.51 -3.04 -8.71
C VAL A 60 -3.66 -3.98 -9.08
N LYS A 61 -4.45 -3.66 -10.10
CA LYS A 61 -5.58 -4.51 -10.55
C LYS A 61 -5.13 -5.89 -11.02
N ASN A 62 -4.00 -5.98 -11.69
CA ASN A 62 -3.41 -7.25 -12.11
C ASN A 62 -2.98 -8.08 -10.90
N ILE A 63 -2.31 -7.46 -9.91
CA ILE A 63 -1.87 -8.13 -8.68
C ILE A 63 -3.07 -8.59 -7.85
N THR A 64 -4.06 -7.73 -7.62
CA THR A 64 -5.24 -8.07 -6.81
C THR A 64 -6.09 -9.16 -7.46
N SER A 65 -6.23 -9.14 -8.79
CA SER A 65 -6.93 -10.19 -9.56
C SER A 65 -6.23 -11.55 -9.43
N TRP A 66 -4.90 -11.58 -9.54
CA TRP A 66 -4.12 -12.80 -9.31
C TRP A 66 -4.22 -13.26 -7.84
N ALA A 67 -4.03 -12.35 -6.88
CA ALA A 67 -4.04 -12.64 -5.45
C ALA A 67 -5.41 -13.18 -5.00
N ALA A 68 -6.52 -12.64 -5.52
CA ALA A 68 -7.86 -13.15 -5.25
C ALA A 68 -8.05 -14.61 -5.70
N LYS A 69 -7.51 -14.98 -6.86
CA LYS A 69 -7.57 -16.35 -7.38
C LYS A 69 -6.69 -17.33 -6.58
N ARG A 70 -5.60 -16.84 -5.99
CA ARG A 70 -4.65 -17.63 -5.20
C ARG A 70 -4.94 -17.65 -3.70
N GLY A 71 -5.88 -16.84 -3.22
CA GLY A 71 -6.21 -16.74 -1.78
C GLY A 71 -5.34 -15.74 -1.00
N TYR A 72 -4.56 -14.90 -1.68
CA TYR A 72 -3.67 -13.90 -1.07
C TYR A 72 -4.29 -12.50 -0.95
N ILE A 73 -5.57 -12.30 -1.27
CA ILE A 73 -6.13 -10.93 -1.36
C ILE A 73 -6.01 -10.10 -0.08
N ASN A 74 -5.99 -10.73 1.09
CA ASN A 74 -5.82 -10.06 2.38
C ASN A 74 -4.35 -9.75 2.72
N ALA A 75 -3.39 -10.26 1.94
CA ALA A 75 -1.97 -9.96 2.07
C ALA A 75 -1.53 -8.79 1.16
N ILE A 76 -2.43 -8.26 0.32
CA ILE A 76 -2.16 -7.14 -0.59
C ILE A 76 -2.63 -5.84 0.05
N GLU A 77 -1.69 -4.95 0.33
CA GLU A 77 -1.94 -3.65 0.96
C GLU A 77 -1.62 -2.49 0.01
N VAL A 78 -2.39 -1.41 0.13
CA VAL A 78 -2.18 -0.17 -0.64
C VAL A 78 -2.08 1.01 0.33
N LEU A 79 -1.06 1.84 0.14
CA LEU A 79 -0.90 3.08 0.88
C LEU A 79 -1.94 4.11 0.41
N THR A 80 -2.65 4.71 1.35
CA THR A 80 -3.72 5.68 1.14
C THR A 80 -3.52 6.90 2.02
N PHE A 81 -4.35 7.93 1.83
CA PHE A 81 -4.15 9.23 2.43
C PHE A 81 -5.43 9.76 3.07
N VAL A 82 -5.27 10.72 3.99
CA VAL A 82 -6.38 11.49 4.54
C VAL A 82 -6.87 12.47 3.47
N ASP A 83 -7.71 11.99 2.56
CA ASP A 83 -8.15 12.72 1.36
C ASP A 83 -9.65 12.59 1.08
N SER A 84 -10.46 12.53 2.15
CA SER A 84 -11.93 12.43 2.08
C SER A 84 -12.42 11.20 1.29
N GLY A 85 -11.68 10.09 1.33
CA GLY A 85 -12.06 8.81 0.74
C GLY A 85 -11.67 8.62 -0.72
N VAL A 86 -11.05 9.61 -1.38
CA VAL A 86 -10.64 9.50 -2.79
C VAL A 86 -9.63 8.36 -2.98
N SER A 87 -8.64 8.24 -2.09
CA SER A 87 -7.66 7.16 -2.13
C SER A 87 -8.28 5.78 -1.82
N ILE A 88 -9.29 5.74 -0.94
CA ILE A 88 -10.03 4.52 -0.62
C ILE A 88 -10.83 4.05 -1.83
N GLU A 89 -11.57 4.94 -2.49
CA GLU A 89 -12.31 4.60 -3.71
C GLU A 89 -11.38 4.07 -4.80
N TRP A 90 -10.21 4.69 -4.98
CA TRP A 90 -9.19 4.23 -5.94
C TRP A 90 -8.74 2.81 -5.59
N MET A 91 -8.40 2.54 -4.33
CA MET A 91 -7.98 1.22 -3.85
C MET A 91 -9.06 0.15 -4.10
N LEU A 92 -10.32 0.46 -3.77
CA LEU A 92 -11.45 -0.43 -3.96
C LEU A 92 -11.70 -0.73 -5.45
N LYS A 93 -11.61 0.29 -6.32
CA LYS A 93 -11.74 0.12 -7.79
C LYS A 93 -10.58 -0.71 -8.37
N ALA A 94 -9.40 -0.66 -7.76
CA ALA A 94 -8.26 -1.50 -8.11
C ALA A 94 -8.36 -2.93 -7.54
N GLY A 95 -9.39 -3.24 -6.75
CA GLY A 95 -9.66 -4.57 -6.21
C GLY A 95 -8.93 -4.91 -4.91
N ALA A 96 -8.19 -3.97 -4.32
CA ALA A 96 -7.52 -4.17 -3.04
C ALA A 96 -8.51 -4.07 -1.86
N LYS A 97 -8.19 -4.73 -0.75
CA LYS A 97 -9.05 -4.82 0.45
C LYS A 97 -8.42 -4.26 1.72
N VAL A 98 -7.09 -4.14 1.75
CA VAL A 98 -6.35 -3.72 2.95
C VAL A 98 -5.71 -2.36 2.69
N GLN A 99 -5.98 -1.45 3.62
CA GLN A 99 -5.55 -0.07 3.57
C GLN A 99 -4.41 0.17 4.55
N ASN A 100 -3.34 0.79 4.08
CA ASN A 100 -2.34 1.43 4.92
C ASN A 100 -2.58 2.94 4.87
N LEU A 101 -3.18 3.51 5.92
CA LEU A 101 -3.49 4.94 5.95
C LEU A 101 -2.29 5.75 6.47
N LEU A 102 -1.76 6.64 5.63
CA LEU A 102 -0.71 7.57 6.05
C LEU A 102 -1.33 8.76 6.79
N THR A 103 -1.08 8.82 8.09
CA THR A 103 -1.43 9.95 8.96
C THR A 103 -0.15 10.67 9.43
N LYS A 104 -0.28 11.94 9.82
CA LYS A 104 0.88 12.72 10.30
C LYS A 104 1.03 12.54 11.80
N GLY A 105 2.01 11.74 12.19
CA GLY A 105 2.32 11.44 13.60
C GLY A 105 3.15 12.49 14.35
N SER A 106 3.47 13.66 13.76
CA SER A 106 4.27 14.68 14.45
C SER A 106 3.72 16.10 14.31
N ILE A 107 3.84 16.89 15.39
CA ILE A 107 3.43 18.29 15.43
C ILE A 107 4.11 19.10 14.34
N ASN A 108 5.39 18.84 14.05
CA ASN A 108 6.10 19.52 12.97
C ASN A 108 5.41 19.31 11.61
N HIS A 109 5.00 18.08 11.29
CA HIS A 109 4.27 17.82 10.05
C HIS A 109 2.91 18.53 10.04
N LEU A 110 2.20 18.56 11.16
CA LEU A 110 0.92 19.25 11.27
C LEU A 110 1.05 20.77 11.07
N THR A 111 2.05 21.39 11.70
CA THR A 111 2.28 22.82 11.63
C THR A 111 2.77 23.26 10.25
N TYR A 112 3.78 22.57 9.69
CA TYR A 112 4.48 23.05 8.50
C TYR A 112 3.96 22.49 7.18
N GLN A 113 3.44 21.25 7.16
CA GLN A 113 2.90 20.67 5.93
C GLN A 113 1.38 20.85 5.84
N LEU A 114 0.64 20.44 6.89
CA LEU A 114 -0.83 20.46 6.84
C LEU A 114 -1.45 21.79 7.27
N LYS A 115 -0.71 22.61 8.02
CA LYS A 115 -1.18 23.84 8.66
C LYS A 115 -2.47 23.62 9.48
N LYS A 116 -2.51 22.52 10.23
CA LYS A 116 -3.67 22.07 11.03
C LYS A 116 -3.29 21.84 12.48
N THR A 117 -4.26 22.02 13.37
CA THR A 117 -4.16 21.56 14.76
C THR A 117 -4.31 20.02 14.82
N PRO A 118 -3.82 19.35 15.88
CA PRO A 118 -4.06 17.92 16.09
C PRO A 118 -5.54 17.53 16.03
N ASN A 119 -6.42 18.33 16.64
CA ASN A 119 -7.87 18.08 16.64
C ASN A 119 -8.49 18.20 15.25
N GLN A 120 -8.02 19.12 14.41
CA GLN A 120 -8.47 19.20 13.02
C GLN A 120 -8.02 17.99 12.22
N HIS A 121 -6.75 17.58 12.36
CA HIS A 121 -6.24 16.41 11.66
C HIS A 121 -6.98 15.13 12.07
N PHE A 122 -7.22 14.95 13.37
CA PHE A 122 -7.90 13.75 13.89
C PHE A 122 -9.35 13.63 13.42
N LYS A 123 -10.04 14.75 13.15
CA LYS A 123 -11.42 14.73 12.60
C LYS A 123 -11.50 14.33 11.14
N GLU A 124 -10.39 14.39 10.41
CA GLU A 124 -10.33 14.08 8.98
C GLU A 124 -9.90 12.63 8.70
N ILE A 125 -9.22 12.01 9.67
CA ILE A 125 -8.87 10.58 9.68
C ILE A 125 -10.14 9.76 9.87
#